data_AF-A3Z270-F1
#
_entry.id   AF-A3Z270-F1
#
_cell.length_a   1.000
_cell.length_b   1.000
_cell.length_c   1.000
_cell.angle_alpha   90.00
_cell.angle_beta   90.00
_cell.angle_gamma   90.00
#
_symmetry.space_group_name_H-M   'P 1'
#
loop_
_entity.id
_entity.type
_entity.pdbx_description
1 polymer ?
#
loop_
_entity_poly.entity_id
_entity_poly.type
_entity_poly.pdbx_seq_one_letter_code
_entity_poly.pdbx_strand_id
1 'polypeptide(L)' 'MIGPLRRASIYGLVSYAGLVLINNSELNLPNMWIAYLPMFIGVYVLTQWVDKKIGS' A
#
# COMPACT_ATOMS: atom_id res chain seq x y z
N MET A 1 -18.88 13.63 0.45
CA MET A 1 -17.55 13.81 1.08
C MET A 1 -16.93 12.52 1.63
N ILE A 2 -17.72 11.48 1.94
CA ILE A 2 -17.20 10.23 2.56
C ILE A 2 -16.32 9.40 1.60
N GLY A 3 -16.61 9.40 0.29
CA GLY A 3 -15.86 8.61 -0.71
C GLY A 3 -14.36 8.96 -0.82
N PRO A 4 -13.99 10.24 -1.05
CA PRO A 4 -12.58 10.64 -1.11
C PRO A 4 -11.81 10.38 0.19
N LEU A 5 -12.44 10.63 1.34
CA LEU A 5 -11.81 10.38 2.64
C LEU A 5 -11.54 8.88 2.82
N ARG A 6 -12.52 8.02 2.53
CA ARG A 6 -12.35 6.56 2.57
C ARG A 6 -11.19 6.08 1.70
N ARG A 7 -11.12 6.55 0.46
CA ARG A 7 -10.04 6.19 -0.47
C ARG A 7 -8.67 6.62 0.04
N ALA A 8 -8.57 7.84 0.57
CA ALA A 8 -7.35 8.34 1.17
C ALA A 8 -6.95 7.50 2.40
N SER A 9 -7.91 7.12 3.26
CA SER A 9 -7.66 6.27 4.42
C SER A 9 -7.16 4.88 4.02
N ILE A 10 -7.81 4.22 3.05
CA ILE A 10 -7.39 2.90 2.55
C ILE A 10 -5.98 2.99 1.99
N TYR A 11 -5.72 3.96 1.11
CA TYR A 11 -4.40 4.11 0.51
C TYR A 11 -3.32 4.39 1.56
N GLY A 12 -3.59 5.28 2.52
CA GLY A 12 -2.66 5.61 3.59
C GLY A 12 -2.32 4.40 4.47
N LEU A 13 -3.33 3.66 4.92
CA LEU A 13 -3.13 2.48 5.76
C LEU A 13 -2.38 1.36 5.04
N VAL A 14 -2.76 1.05 3.80
CA VAL A 14 -2.14 -0.02 3.00
C VAL A 14 -0.69 0.35 2.65
N SER A 15 -0.43 1.60 2.29
CA SER A 15 0.93 2.09 2.04
C SER A 15 1.80 2.02 3.29
N TYR A 16 1.28 2.51 4.42
CA TYR A 16 2.01 2.48 5.69
C TYR A 16 2.35 1.05 6.13
N ALA A 17 1.41 0.11 5.98
CA ALA A 17 1.66 -1.30 6.29
C ALA A 17 2.82 -1.87 5.44
N GLY A 18 2.84 -1.60 4.12
CA GLY A 18 3.94 -2.05 3.28
C GLY A 18 5.29 -1.42 3.64
N LEU A 19 5.31 -0.13 4.03
CA LEU A 19 6.52 0.52 4.55
C LEU A 19 7.02 -0.14 5.83
N VAL A 20 6.11 -0.47 6.76
CA VAL A 20 6.47 -1.15 8.02
C VAL A 20 7.08 -2.51 7.72
N LEU A 21 6.48 -3.30 6.81
CA LEU A 21 7.01 -4.60 6.43
C LEU A 21 8.41 -4.49 5.83
N ILE A 22 8.61 -3.63 4.83
CA ILE A 22 9.92 -3.48 4.16
C ILE A 22 10.97 -2.97 5.15
N ASN A 23 10.67 -1.91 5.90
CA ASN A 23 11.66 -1.29 6.79
C ASN A 23 12.04 -2.16 8.00
N ASN A 24 11.22 -3.15 8.37
CA ASN A 24 11.51 -4.07 9.48
C ASN A 24 11.94 -5.47 9.01
N SER A 25 12.12 -5.67 7.71
CA SER A 25 12.48 -6.98 7.14
C SER A 25 13.99 -7.21 6.99
N GLU A 26 14.82 -6.26 7.45
CA GLU A 26 16.29 -6.32 7.37
C GLU A 26 16.82 -6.65 5.95
N LEU A 27 16.05 -6.28 4.92
CA LEU A 27 16.38 -6.55 3.53
C LEU A 27 17.70 -5.88 3.13
N ASN A 28 18.71 -6.69 2.85
CA ASN A 28 19.98 -6.23 2.30
C ASN A 28 19.96 -6.35 0.77
N LEU A 29 19.34 -5.38 0.11
CA LEU A 29 19.21 -5.33 -1.34
C LEU A 29 20.23 -4.36 -1.94
N PRO A 30 20.77 -4.64 -3.14
CA PRO A 30 21.68 -3.72 -3.83
C PRO A 30 21.00 -2.40 -4.20
N ASN A 31 19.67 -2.41 -4.35
CA ASN A 31 18.87 -1.20 -4.46
C ASN A 31 17.45 -1.43 -3.93
N MET A 32 17.00 -0.51 -3.08
CA MET A 32 15.69 -0.60 -2.43
C MET A 32 14.50 -0.46 -3.40
N TRP A 33 14.67 0.08 -4.61
CA TRP A 33 13.57 0.11 -5.59
C TRP A 33 13.04 -1.29 -5.91
N ILE A 34 13.88 -2.32 -5.78
CA ILE A 34 13.52 -3.72 -6.00
C ILE A 34 12.42 -4.16 -5.03
N ALA A 35 12.40 -3.63 -3.81
CA ALA A 35 11.34 -3.89 -2.83
C ALA A 35 10.20 -2.86 -2.93
N TYR A 36 10.53 -1.57 -3.04
CA TYR A 36 9.53 -0.50 -3.02
C TYR A 36 8.65 -0.46 -4.27
N LEU A 37 9.19 -0.72 -5.47
CA LEU A 37 8.41 -0.71 -6.71
C LEU A 37 7.28 -1.78 -6.70
N PRO A 38 7.57 -3.07 -6.44
CA PRO A 38 6.49 -4.06 -6.33
C PRO A 38 5.57 -3.81 -5.14
N MET A 39 6.06 -3.24 -4.03
CA MET A 39 5.20 -2.81 -2.93
C MET A 39 4.16 -1.79 -3.41
N PHE A 40 4.56 -0.73 -4.13
CA PHE A 40 3.62 0.28 -4.61
C PHE A 40 2.60 -0.28 -5.61
N ILE A 41 3.01 -1.22 -6.48
CA ILE A 41 2.09 -1.94 -7.36
C ILE A 41 1.08 -2.73 -6.52
N GLY A 42 1.54 -3.46 -5.50
CA GLY A 42 0.70 -4.20 -4.57
C GLY A 42 -0.28 -3.31 -3.82
N VAL A 43 0.19 -2.18 -3.27
CA VAL A 43 -0.63 -1.16 -2.60
C VAL A 43 -1.73 -0.67 -3.53
N TYR A 44 -1.41 -0.36 -4.80
CA TYR A 44 -2.40 0.10 -5.76
C TYR A 44 -3.50 -0.95 -5.99
N VAL A 45 -3.12 -2.18 -6.31
CA VAL A 45 -4.09 -3.27 -6.57
C VAL A 45 -4.94 -3.56 -5.34
N LEU A 46 -4.33 -3.63 -4.15
CA LEU A 46 -5.05 -3.85 -2.89
C LEU A 46 -5.99 -2.70 -2.57
N THR A 47 -5.55 -1.45 -2.74
CA THR A 47 -6.40 -0.28 -2.49
C THR A 47 -7.64 -0.31 -3.40
N GLN A 48 -7.47 -0.61 -4.69
CA GLN A 48 -8.60 -0.73 -5.63
C GLN A 48 -9.54 -1.88 -5.25
N TRP A 49 -8.99 -3.02 -4.84
CA TRP A 49 -9.79 -4.17 -4.41
C TRP A 49 -10.58 -3.88 -3.13
N VAL A 50 -9.95 -3.26 -2.13
CA VAL A 50 -10.59 -2.89 -0.86
C VAL A 50 -11.67 -1.83 -1.08
N ASP A 51 -11.39 -0.75 -1.84
CA ASP A 51 -12.40 0.30 -2.09
C ASP A 51 -13.62 -0.26 -2.84
N LYS A 52 -13.41 -1.20 -3.79
CA LYS A 52 -14.52 -1.90 -4.47
C LYS A 52 -15.35 -2.74 -3.51
N LYS A 53 -14.70 -3.44 -2.56
CA LYS A 53 -15.39 -4.34 -1.62
C LYS A 53 -16.16 -3.60 -0.54
N ILE A 54 -15.65 -2.46 -0.08
CA ILE A 54 -16.27 -1.62 0.97
C ILE A 54 -17.26 -0.60 0.37
N GLY A 55 -17.04 -0.19 -0.88
CA GLY A 55 -17.88 0.76 -1.58
C GLY A 55 -19.09 0.16 -2.29
N SER A 56 -19.36 -1.14 -2.10
CA SER A 56 -20.56 -1.82 -2.59
C SER A 56 -21.78 -1.55 -1.72
#